data_AF-A0ABC8ZCS7-F1
#
_entry.id   AF-A0ABC8ZCS7-F1
#
_cell.length_a   1.000
_cell.length_b   1.000
_cell.length_c   1.000
_cell.angle_alpha   90.00
_cell.angle_beta   90.00
_cell.angle_gamma   90.00
#
_symmetry.space_group_name_H-M   'P 1'
#
loop_
_entity.id
_entity.type
_entity.pdbx_description
1 polymer ?
#
loop_
_entity_poly.entity_id
_entity_poly.type
_entity_poly.pdbx_seq_one_letter_code
_entity_poly.pdbx_strand_id
1 'polypeptide(L)'
;MEEWRELARTVPGTLLRVAEGTIGMLGTLDSAQQALAALIRLALSLLRGDAAAIAINRDEVREQPDARATLDDARRALVRLRELHDTTWARHHGETSRHGSRALESLRSAASHFLASKDALLMVRSLARQSPEWMAWVSAALNLLRRAVWAATKARLAARRMRDAVAVELEDASRVLNR
;
A
#
# COMPACT_ATOMS: atom_id res chain seq x y z
N MET A 1 21.81 21.40 -25.83
CA MET A 1 22.70 20.24 -25.61
C MET A 1 23.34 20.34 -24.22
N GLU A 2 23.92 21.49 -23.86
CA GLU A 2 24.52 21.73 -22.53
C GLU A 2 23.53 21.58 -21.37
N GLU A 3 22.35 22.23 -21.43
CA GLU A 3 21.30 22.12 -20.40
C GLU A 3 20.87 20.67 -20.12
N TRP A 4 20.87 19.80 -21.15
CA TRP A 4 20.49 18.39 -21.01
C TRP A 4 21.57 17.56 -20.32
N ARG A 5 22.85 17.86 -20.60
CA ARG A 5 23.97 17.22 -19.92
C ARG A 5 24.08 17.67 -18.47
N GLU A 6 23.79 18.93 -18.18
CA GLU A 6 23.73 19.43 -16.80
C GLU A 6 22.62 18.76 -15.99
N LEU A 7 21.41 18.66 -16.55
CA LEU A 7 20.30 17.94 -15.92
C LEU A 7 20.68 16.46 -15.69
N ALA A 8 21.23 15.80 -16.72
CA ALA A 8 21.62 14.39 -16.63
C ALA A 8 22.73 14.10 -15.60
N ARG A 9 23.50 15.10 -15.16
CA ARG A 9 24.50 14.92 -14.07
C ARG A 9 23.85 14.83 -12.69
N THR A 10 22.73 15.51 -12.45
CA THR A 10 22.06 15.54 -11.14
C THR A 10 21.00 14.44 -10.99
N VAL A 11 20.44 14.00 -12.10
CA VAL A 11 19.29 13.07 -12.16
C VAL A 11 19.58 11.66 -11.62
N PRO A 12 20.74 11.02 -11.90
CA PRO A 12 21.04 9.69 -11.39
C PRO A 12 20.97 9.59 -9.87
N GLY A 13 21.48 10.60 -9.16
CA GLY A 13 21.43 10.63 -7.70
C GLY A 13 20.00 10.66 -7.15
N THR A 14 19.10 11.44 -7.77
CA THR A 14 17.70 11.48 -7.34
C THR A 14 16.94 10.22 -7.73
N LEU A 15 17.14 9.68 -8.93
CA LEU A 15 16.50 8.43 -9.36
C LEU A 15 16.89 7.26 -8.45
N LEU A 16 18.15 7.18 -8.01
CA LEU A 16 18.59 6.20 -7.02
C LEU A 16 17.86 6.34 -5.69
N ARG A 17 17.72 7.58 -5.17
CA ARG A 17 16.93 7.83 -3.95
C ARG A 17 15.46 7.44 -4.09
N VAL A 18 14.86 7.67 -5.26
CA VAL A 18 13.49 7.24 -5.55
C VAL A 18 13.40 5.72 -5.57
N ALA A 19 14.36 5.03 -6.18
CA ALA A 19 14.41 3.57 -6.22
C ALA A 19 14.58 2.96 -4.82
N GLU A 20 15.53 3.45 -4.03
CA GLU A 20 15.79 3.03 -2.65
C GLU A 20 14.57 3.28 -1.75
N GLY A 21 13.99 4.48 -1.81
CA GLY A 21 12.80 4.80 -1.04
C GLY A 21 11.59 3.95 -1.44
N THR A 22 11.49 3.56 -2.72
CA THR A 22 10.44 2.63 -3.18
C THR A 22 10.62 1.24 -2.57
N ILE A 23 11.86 0.77 -2.38
CA ILE A 23 12.14 -0.50 -1.67
C ILE A 23 11.65 -0.42 -0.22
N GLY A 24 11.98 0.65 0.50
CA GLY A 24 11.51 0.86 1.88
C GLY A 24 9.99 0.86 1.98
N MET A 25 9.32 1.60 1.08
CA MET A 25 7.86 1.64 1.00
C MET A 25 7.24 0.27 0.67
N LEU A 26 7.87 -0.54 -0.18
CA LEU A 26 7.41 -1.90 -0.47
C LEU A 26 7.47 -2.79 0.78
N GLY A 27 8.46 -2.59 1.65
CA GLY A 27 8.53 -3.22 2.96
C GLY A 27 7.36 -2.83 3.86
N THR A 28 7.02 -1.54 3.93
CA THR A 28 5.83 -1.05 4.65
C THR A 28 4.54 -1.67 4.13
N LEU A 29 4.41 -1.81 2.80
CA LEU A 29 3.27 -2.48 2.18
C LEU A 29 3.17 -3.96 2.55
N ASP A 30 4.30 -4.67 2.66
CA ASP A 30 4.31 -6.06 3.10
C ASP A 30 3.77 -6.19 4.54
N SER A 31 4.21 -5.32 5.45
CA SER A 31 3.69 -5.27 6.82
C SER A 31 2.19 -4.98 6.84
N ALA A 32 1.70 -4.06 6.01
CA ALA A 32 0.27 -3.74 5.92
C ALA A 32 -0.54 -4.95 5.44
N GLN A 33 -0.04 -5.69 4.43
CA GLN A 33 -0.70 -6.89 3.93
C GLN A 33 -0.74 -8.01 4.97
N GLN A 34 0.33 -8.18 5.75
CA GLN A 34 0.37 -9.15 6.84
C GLN A 34 -0.67 -8.83 7.93
N ALA A 35 -0.77 -7.56 8.34
CA ALA A 35 -1.76 -7.11 9.32
C ALA A 35 -3.21 -7.32 8.80
N LEU A 36 -3.48 -6.97 7.54
CA LEU A 36 -4.78 -7.23 6.92
C LEU A 36 -5.12 -8.73 6.85
N ALA A 37 -4.14 -9.57 6.52
CA ALA A 37 -4.33 -11.02 6.46
C ALA A 37 -4.68 -11.61 7.84
N ALA A 38 -4.04 -11.13 8.90
CA ALA A 38 -4.37 -11.56 10.25
C ALA A 38 -5.79 -11.14 10.67
N LEU A 39 -6.23 -9.93 10.32
CA LEU A 39 -7.61 -9.50 10.55
C LEU A 39 -8.64 -10.37 9.81
N ILE A 40 -8.33 -10.83 8.60
CA ILE A 40 -9.17 -11.80 7.89
C ILE A 40 -9.26 -13.11 8.68
N ARG A 41 -8.14 -13.61 9.21
CA ARG A 41 -8.13 -14.83 10.04
C ARG A 41 -9.00 -14.66 11.29
N LEU A 42 -8.93 -13.50 11.95
CA LEU A 42 -9.77 -13.18 13.11
C LEU A 42 -11.26 -13.11 12.75
N ALA A 43 -11.61 -12.46 11.66
CA ALA A 43 -13.01 -12.39 11.23
C ALA A 43 -13.57 -13.76 10.82
N LEU A 44 -12.73 -14.65 10.28
CA LEU A 44 -13.11 -16.04 10.01
C LEU A 44 -13.25 -16.88 11.28
N SER A 45 -12.41 -16.68 12.31
CA SER A 45 -12.56 -17.39 13.59
C SER A 45 -13.83 -16.97 14.32
N LEU A 46 -14.21 -15.70 14.23
CA LEU A 46 -15.49 -15.21 14.74
C LEU A 46 -16.68 -15.95 14.11
N LEU A 47 -16.68 -16.14 12.78
CA LEU A 47 -17.73 -16.90 12.09
C LEU A 47 -17.82 -18.35 12.57
N ARG A 48 -16.68 -18.97 12.88
CA ARG A 48 -16.63 -20.37 13.32
C ARG A 48 -17.03 -20.56 14.79
N GLY A 49 -17.22 -19.48 15.55
CA GLY A 49 -17.60 -19.54 16.96
C GLY A 49 -16.51 -20.07 17.88
N ASP A 50 -15.25 -20.04 17.44
CA ASP A 50 -14.15 -20.71 18.12
C ASP A 50 -13.59 -19.84 19.26
N ALA A 51 -14.16 -20.00 20.46
CA ALA A 51 -13.90 -19.15 21.63
C ALA A 51 -12.43 -19.10 22.06
N ALA A 52 -11.70 -20.21 21.92
CA ALA A 52 -10.27 -20.29 22.21
C ALA A 52 -9.44 -19.51 21.18
N ALA A 53 -9.79 -19.65 19.89
CA ALA A 53 -9.17 -18.88 18.82
C ALA A 53 -9.47 -17.37 18.92
N ILE A 54 -10.64 -16.97 19.44
CA ILE A 54 -11.01 -15.57 19.64
C ILE A 54 -10.16 -14.91 20.74
N ALA A 55 -9.85 -15.63 21.83
CA ALA A 55 -9.03 -15.10 22.93
C ALA A 55 -7.56 -14.90 22.52
N ILE A 56 -6.96 -15.92 21.88
CA ILE A 56 -5.56 -15.89 21.40
C ILE A 56 -5.37 -14.79 20.35
N ASN A 57 -6.32 -14.68 19.42
CA ASN A 57 -6.22 -13.74 18.30
C ASN A 57 -6.53 -12.29 18.72
N ARG A 58 -7.24 -12.07 19.85
CA ARG A 58 -7.48 -10.72 20.39
C ARG A 58 -6.19 -10.08 20.95
N ASP A 59 -5.30 -10.87 21.55
CA ASP A 59 -3.99 -10.40 21.99
C ASP A 59 -3.03 -10.22 20.79
N GLU A 60 -3.05 -11.10 19.78
CA GLU A 60 -2.29 -10.90 18.54
C GLU A 60 -2.72 -9.65 17.74
N VAL A 61 -4.01 -9.33 17.71
CA VAL A 61 -4.52 -8.09 17.06
C VAL A 61 -4.16 -6.84 17.84
N ARG A 62 -3.96 -6.94 19.17
CA ARG A 62 -3.49 -5.82 20.00
C ARG A 62 -2.01 -5.51 19.78
N GLU A 63 -1.21 -6.55 19.50
CA GLU A 63 0.24 -6.45 19.26
C GLU A 63 0.59 -6.17 17.78
N GLN A 64 -0.38 -6.21 16.86
CA GLN A 64 -0.11 -5.91 15.46
C GLN A 64 0.01 -4.41 15.18
N PRO A 65 0.96 -4.00 14.31
CA PRO A 65 0.99 -2.63 13.82
C PRO A 65 -0.35 -2.30 13.17
N ASP A 66 -0.93 -1.17 13.55
CA ASP A 66 -2.21 -0.72 13.00
C ASP A 66 -2.11 -0.72 11.48
N ALA A 67 -2.87 -1.62 10.83
CA ALA A 67 -2.89 -1.77 9.39
C ALA A 67 -3.20 -0.43 8.72
N ARG A 68 -3.98 0.44 9.40
CA ARG A 68 -4.22 1.80 8.94
C ARG A 68 -2.99 2.67 8.96
N ALA A 69 -2.29 2.73 10.10
CA ALA A 69 -1.07 3.51 10.24
C ALA A 69 -0.04 3.09 9.19
N THR A 70 0.11 1.78 8.98
CA THR A 70 1.02 1.22 7.99
C THR A 70 0.64 1.59 6.54
N LEU A 71 -0.66 1.55 6.20
CA LEU A 71 -1.16 2.01 4.89
C LEU A 71 -0.95 3.52 4.69
N ASP A 72 -1.16 4.32 5.73
CA ASP A 72 -0.95 5.75 5.70
C ASP A 72 0.54 6.11 5.60
N ASP A 73 1.43 5.35 6.24
CA ASP A 73 2.88 5.47 6.10
C ASP A 73 3.36 5.16 4.69
N ALA A 74 2.90 4.05 4.11
CA ALA A 74 3.19 3.71 2.72
C ALA A 74 2.69 4.82 1.77
N ARG A 75 1.51 5.38 2.03
CA ARG A 75 0.97 6.51 1.26
C ARG A 75 1.85 7.75 1.38
N ARG A 76 2.24 8.14 2.60
CA ARG A 76 3.12 9.28 2.86
C ARG A 76 4.48 9.12 2.18
N ALA A 77 5.06 7.93 2.25
CA ALA A 77 6.31 7.61 1.57
C ALA A 77 6.15 7.76 0.04
N LEU A 78 5.08 7.21 -0.54
CA LEU A 78 4.84 7.30 -1.98
C LEU A 78 4.63 8.73 -2.47
N VAL A 79 3.94 9.58 -1.70
CA VAL A 79 3.79 11.00 -2.03
C VAL A 79 5.16 11.67 -2.11
N ARG A 80 6.00 11.50 -1.08
CA ARG A 80 7.36 12.06 -1.06
C ARG A 80 8.22 11.58 -2.24
N LEU A 81 8.14 10.29 -2.58
CA LEU A 81 8.90 9.72 -3.69
C LEU A 81 8.47 10.28 -5.03
N ARG A 82 7.17 10.53 -5.22
CA ARG A 82 6.65 11.16 -6.44
C ARG A 82 7.07 12.63 -6.53
N GLU A 83 6.97 13.38 -5.45
CA GLU A 83 7.42 14.79 -5.42
C GLU A 83 8.93 14.91 -5.72
N LEU A 84 9.72 14.00 -5.15
CA LEU A 84 11.15 13.92 -5.42
C LEU A 84 11.45 13.55 -6.88
N HIS A 85 10.65 12.67 -7.47
CA HIS A 85 10.76 12.28 -8.87
C HIS A 85 10.37 13.43 -9.83
N ASP A 86 9.19 14.02 -9.62
CA ASP A 86 8.59 15.06 -10.47
C ASP A 86 9.46 16.33 -10.57
N THR A 87 10.30 16.61 -9.55
CA THR A 87 11.19 17.78 -9.52
C THR A 87 12.49 17.62 -10.31
N THR A 88 12.82 16.41 -10.76
CA THR A 88 14.15 16.11 -11.33
C THR A 88 14.14 15.85 -12.83
N TRP A 89 13.10 15.15 -13.30
CA TRP A 89 13.02 14.48 -14.59
C TRP A 89 12.08 15.00 -15.70
N ALA A 90 11.53 16.22 -15.51
CA ALA A 90 10.16 16.69 -15.89
C ALA A 90 9.56 16.18 -17.22
N ARG A 91 10.40 15.94 -18.24
CA ARG A 91 9.99 15.72 -19.64
C ARG A 91 9.92 14.25 -20.07
N HIS A 92 10.47 13.29 -19.30
CA HIS A 92 10.49 11.85 -19.64
C HIS A 92 9.65 10.97 -18.68
N HIS A 93 8.77 11.60 -17.91
CA HIS A 93 8.14 11.08 -16.69
C HIS A 93 6.87 10.24 -16.81
N GLY A 94 6.42 9.94 -18.04
CA GLY A 94 5.08 9.41 -18.26
C GLY A 94 4.77 8.16 -17.43
N GLU A 95 5.64 7.15 -17.49
CA GLU A 95 5.35 5.85 -16.89
C GLU A 95 5.63 5.80 -15.38
N THR A 96 6.74 6.36 -14.89
CA THR A 96 7.03 6.42 -13.45
C THR A 96 5.93 7.18 -12.70
N SER A 97 5.54 8.35 -13.19
CA SER A 97 4.54 9.18 -12.52
C SER A 97 3.14 8.54 -12.61
N ARG A 98 2.80 7.89 -13.73
CA ARG A 98 1.57 7.09 -13.91
C ARG A 98 1.50 5.91 -12.95
N HIS A 99 2.58 5.15 -12.81
CA HIS A 99 2.65 4.03 -11.86
C HIS A 99 2.55 4.51 -10.42
N GLY A 100 3.21 5.63 -10.08
CA GLY A 100 3.08 6.27 -8.77
C GLY A 100 1.63 6.68 -8.46
N SER A 101 0.93 7.32 -9.41
CA SER A 101 -0.48 7.71 -9.23
C SER A 101 -1.40 6.50 -9.03
N ARG A 102 -1.22 5.43 -9.82
CA ARG A 102 -1.97 4.17 -9.65
C ARG A 102 -1.72 3.52 -8.30
N ALA A 103 -0.48 3.57 -7.81
CA ALA A 103 -0.12 3.06 -6.50
C ALA A 103 -0.79 3.87 -5.38
N LEU A 104 -0.82 5.21 -5.49
CA LEU A 104 -1.51 6.09 -4.54
C LEU A 104 -3.02 5.85 -4.50
N GLU A 105 -3.66 5.74 -5.66
CA GLU A 105 -5.09 5.47 -5.75
C GLU A 105 -5.45 4.12 -5.12
N SER A 106 -4.62 3.11 -5.36
CA SER A 106 -4.79 1.78 -4.79
C SER A 106 -4.57 1.77 -3.27
N LEU A 107 -3.60 2.53 -2.75
CA LEU A 107 -3.40 2.72 -1.30
C LEU A 107 -4.60 3.43 -0.64
N ARG A 108 -5.12 4.49 -1.26
CA ARG A 108 -6.33 5.18 -0.77
C ARG A 108 -7.51 4.21 -0.73
N SER A 109 -7.71 3.43 -1.79
CA SER A 109 -8.76 2.41 -1.84
C SER A 109 -8.59 1.35 -0.75
N ALA A 110 -7.36 0.88 -0.50
CA ALA A 110 -7.07 -0.08 0.56
C ALA A 110 -7.44 0.48 1.94
N ALA A 111 -7.03 1.72 2.21
CA ALA A 111 -7.30 2.41 3.47
C ALA A 111 -8.79 2.67 3.70
N SER A 112 -9.55 3.01 2.65
CA SER A 112 -11.01 3.18 2.71
C SER A 112 -11.73 1.86 2.98
N HIS A 113 -11.38 0.79 2.27
CA HIS A 113 -11.97 -0.54 2.52
C HIS A 113 -11.66 -1.06 3.93
N PHE A 114 -10.45 -0.81 4.42
CA PHE A 114 -10.07 -1.15 5.78
C PHE A 114 -10.94 -0.44 6.82
N LEU A 115 -11.11 0.89 6.70
CA LEU A 115 -11.96 1.65 7.63
C LEU A 115 -13.40 1.16 7.60
N ALA A 116 -13.98 0.98 6.41
CA ALA A 116 -15.33 0.46 6.27
C ALA A 116 -15.49 -0.93 6.90
N SER A 117 -14.45 -1.78 6.82
CA SER A 117 -14.45 -3.08 7.50
C SER A 117 -14.45 -2.92 9.02
N LYS A 118 -13.64 -1.99 9.55
CA LYS A 118 -13.61 -1.69 10.99
C LYS A 118 -14.98 -1.22 11.47
N ASP A 119 -15.64 -0.35 10.73
CA ASP A 119 -16.98 0.13 11.05
C ASP A 119 -18.02 -1.00 11.02
N ALA A 120 -17.93 -1.90 10.03
CA ALA A 120 -18.75 -3.10 9.98
C ALA A 120 -18.51 -4.03 11.20
N LEU A 121 -17.25 -4.24 11.61
CA LEU A 121 -16.92 -5.02 12.81
C LEU A 121 -17.39 -4.36 14.10
N LEU A 122 -17.48 -3.02 14.15
CA LEU A 122 -18.09 -2.32 15.28
C LEU A 122 -19.60 -2.58 15.35
N MET A 123 -20.30 -2.58 14.21
CA MET A 123 -21.73 -2.95 14.15
C MET A 123 -21.98 -4.39 14.64
N VAL A 124 -21.07 -5.33 14.33
CA VAL A 124 -21.15 -6.72 14.82
C VAL A 124 -21.21 -6.78 16.36
N ARG A 125 -20.57 -5.85 17.08
CA ARG A 125 -20.51 -5.85 18.54
C ARG A 125 -21.83 -5.47 19.21
N SER A 126 -22.70 -4.74 18.53
CA SER A 126 -24.01 -4.33 19.06
C SER A 126 -25.12 -5.36 18.79
N LEU A 127 -24.83 -6.42 18.04
CA LEU A 127 -25.83 -7.39 17.59
C LEU A 127 -25.76 -8.69 18.38
N ALA A 128 -26.92 -9.34 18.52
CA ALA A 128 -27.01 -10.67 19.09
C ALA A 128 -26.17 -11.66 18.27
N ARG A 129 -25.28 -12.39 18.93
CA ARG A 129 -24.36 -13.33 18.29
C ARG A 129 -25.14 -14.37 17.48
N GLN A 130 -24.66 -14.68 16.27
CA GLN A 130 -25.28 -15.62 15.32
C GLN A 130 -26.68 -15.24 14.82
N SER A 131 -27.19 -14.04 15.12
CA SER A 131 -28.37 -13.52 14.42
C SER A 131 -28.09 -13.33 12.92
N PRO A 132 -29.13 -13.34 12.06
CA PRO A 132 -28.97 -13.08 10.63
C PRO A 132 -28.25 -11.76 10.34
N GLU A 133 -28.56 -10.71 11.09
CA GLU A 133 -27.91 -9.40 10.96
C GLU A 133 -26.43 -9.45 11.37
N TRP A 134 -26.11 -10.16 12.45
CA TRP A 134 -24.72 -10.38 12.88
C TRP A 134 -23.92 -11.08 11.78
N MET A 135 -24.46 -12.14 11.18
CA MET A 135 -23.82 -12.87 10.08
C MET A 135 -23.60 -11.99 8.85
N ALA A 136 -24.57 -11.14 8.51
CA ALA A 136 -24.48 -10.21 7.40
C ALA A 136 -23.36 -9.18 7.59
N TRP A 137 -23.26 -8.58 8.77
CA TRP A 137 -22.22 -7.60 9.08
C TRP A 137 -20.81 -8.21 9.15
N VAL A 138 -20.66 -9.42 9.69
CA VAL A 138 -19.37 -10.14 9.66
C VAL A 138 -18.96 -10.46 8.22
N SER A 139 -19.90 -10.88 7.38
CA SER A 139 -19.65 -11.15 5.96
C SER A 139 -19.27 -9.89 5.19
N ALA A 140 -19.92 -8.76 5.47
CA ALA A 140 -19.58 -7.46 4.91
C ALA A 140 -18.17 -7.02 5.32
N ALA A 141 -17.82 -7.14 6.60
CA ALA A 141 -16.49 -6.84 7.11
C ALA A 141 -15.40 -7.67 6.40
N LEU A 142 -15.62 -8.98 6.23
CA LEU A 142 -14.72 -9.88 5.52
C LEU A 142 -14.55 -9.52 4.05
N ASN A 143 -15.64 -9.20 3.35
CA ASN A 143 -15.59 -8.75 1.96
C ASN A 143 -14.74 -7.47 1.84
N LEU A 144 -14.94 -6.51 2.75
CA LEU A 144 -14.18 -5.27 2.80
C LEU A 144 -12.69 -5.51 3.10
N LEU A 145 -12.33 -6.40 4.02
CA LEU A 145 -10.92 -6.77 4.25
C LEU A 145 -10.29 -7.39 3.00
N ARG A 146 -10.99 -8.29 2.30
CA ARG A 146 -10.49 -8.87 1.04
C ARG A 146 -10.27 -7.80 -0.03
N ARG A 147 -11.17 -6.82 -0.13
CA ARG A 147 -11.00 -5.65 -1.02
C ARG A 147 -9.83 -4.78 -0.61
N ALA A 148 -9.59 -4.60 0.69
CA ALA A 148 -8.43 -3.88 1.20
C ALA A 148 -7.12 -4.58 0.82
N VAL A 149 -7.04 -5.90 1.01
CA VAL A 149 -5.89 -6.73 0.60
C VAL A 149 -5.66 -6.63 -0.91
N TRP A 150 -6.72 -6.80 -1.71
CA TRP A 150 -6.62 -6.70 -3.17
C TRP A 150 -6.09 -5.33 -3.62
N ALA A 151 -6.60 -4.24 -3.03
CA ALA A 151 -6.14 -2.90 -3.30
C ALA A 151 -4.67 -2.68 -2.88
N ALA A 152 -4.26 -3.20 -1.72
CA ALA A 152 -2.85 -3.17 -1.29
C ALA A 152 -1.94 -3.94 -2.25
N THR A 153 -2.38 -5.09 -2.77
CA THR A 153 -1.66 -5.88 -3.78
C THR A 153 -1.52 -5.10 -5.09
N LYS A 154 -2.57 -4.42 -5.56
CA LYS A 154 -2.50 -3.53 -6.73
C LYS A 154 -1.53 -2.38 -6.50
N ALA A 155 -1.52 -1.78 -5.31
CA ALA A 155 -0.58 -0.72 -4.95
C ALA A 155 0.87 -1.22 -5.03
N ARG A 156 1.15 -2.39 -4.47
CA ARG A 156 2.46 -3.06 -4.54
C ARG A 156 2.91 -3.31 -5.97
N LEU A 157 2.03 -3.84 -6.81
CA LEU A 157 2.35 -4.08 -8.23
C LEU A 157 2.68 -2.76 -8.96
N ALA A 158 1.88 -1.72 -8.74
CA ALA A 158 2.11 -0.42 -9.33
C ALA A 158 3.42 0.22 -8.82
N ALA A 159 3.73 0.11 -7.53
CA ALA A 159 4.99 0.57 -6.95
C ALA A 159 6.22 -0.15 -7.53
N ARG A 160 6.13 -1.47 -7.76
CA ARG A 160 7.19 -2.21 -8.45
C ARG A 160 7.41 -1.68 -9.86
N ARG A 161 6.33 -1.47 -10.62
CA ARG A 161 6.41 -0.89 -11.97
C ARG A 161 6.96 0.54 -11.97
N MET A 162 6.65 1.34 -10.95
CA MET A 162 7.25 2.66 -10.76
C MET A 162 8.77 2.55 -10.61
N ARG A 163 9.26 1.63 -9.75
CA ARG A 163 10.70 1.39 -9.59
C ARG A 163 11.35 0.90 -10.88
N ASP A 164 10.70 -0.01 -11.60
CA ASP A 164 11.25 -0.54 -12.85
C ASP A 164 11.32 0.57 -13.93
N ALA A 165 10.34 1.48 -13.96
CA ALA A 165 10.37 2.67 -14.82
C ALA A 165 11.49 3.66 -14.43
N VAL A 166 11.76 3.85 -13.13
CA VAL A 166 12.90 4.64 -12.65
C VAL A 166 14.23 4.06 -13.14
N ALA A 167 14.36 2.73 -13.20
CA ALA A 167 15.57 2.08 -13.72
C ALA A 167 15.78 2.37 -15.21
N VAL A 168 14.70 2.40 -16.01
CA VAL A 168 14.76 2.79 -17.43
C VAL A 168 15.18 4.26 -17.57
N GLU A 169 14.61 5.16 -16.76
CA GLU A 169 14.97 6.58 -16.76
C GLU A 169 16.46 6.80 -16.40
N LEU A 170 17.00 5.98 -15.49
CA LEU A 170 18.42 6.02 -15.11
C LEU A 170 19.32 5.61 -16.28
N GLU A 171 18.95 4.57 -17.02
CA GLU A 171 19.69 4.12 -18.21
C GLU A 171 19.68 5.21 -19.30
N ASP A 172 18.53 5.84 -19.53
CA ASP A 172 18.41 6.93 -20.50
C ASP A 172 19.25 8.15 -20.11
N ALA A 173 19.27 8.53 -18.82
CA ALA A 173 20.14 9.60 -18.33
C ALA A 173 21.62 9.27 -18.57
N SER A 174 22.05 8.03 -18.32
CA SER A 174 23.42 7.57 -18.60
C SER A 174 23.77 7.67 -20.09
N ARG A 175 22.86 7.28 -20.99
CA ARG A 175 23.05 7.41 -22.43
C ARG A 175 23.21 8.86 -22.89
N VAL A 176 22.54 9.82 -22.25
CA VAL A 176 22.71 11.25 -22.55
C VAL A 176 24.10 11.76 -22.15
N LEU A 177 24.65 11.27 -21.04
CA LEU A 177 25.99 11.66 -20.57
C LEU A 177 27.12 11.06 -21.41
N ASN A 178 26.90 9.87 -21.99
CA ASN A 178 27.91 9.12 -22.75
C ASN A 178 27.85 9.37 -24.28
N ARG A 179 27.04 10.33 -24.73
CA ARG A 179 27.00 10.84 -26.11
C ARG A 179 27.78 12.14 -26.21
#